data_AF-A0A8C2ST22-F1
#
_entry.id   AF-A0A8C2ST22-F1
#
_cell.length_a   1.000
_cell.length_b   1.000
_cell.length_c   1.000
_cell.angle_alpha   90.00
_cell.angle_beta   90.00
_cell.angle_gamma   90.00
#
_symmetry.space_group_name_H-M   'P 1'
#
loop_
_entity.id
_entity.type
_entity.pdbx_description
1 polymer ?
#
loop_
_entity_poly.entity_id
_entity_poly.type
_entity_poly.pdbx_seq_one_letter_code
_entity_poly.pdbx_strand_id
1 'polypeptide(L)'
;MGTGGPGWRVWDLDGHGLTLCGHTGLGSIWAQGFWGVGMEQFWAGWWVHMGHRGVCQCPPTPSHVPSHRTPDARATPEPHCEPASMAKRLLVAYGLWALGGPLGLHHLYLGRDSHALLWMLTLGGFGAGWLSDLWNLHRWVATANSTGRQHRGAVPALSPIRLVGQVVVGIYFGLMAALALPWVPQLLAQPLAVGLGVLLTASVGQQSTKAHRVLTAAFLTSLLFQAQLLAVLPSSLAAGMAAQRHRRHQHPIEPPLRLRARLFRLGMAYMAFAIPVGYSLLHSTAGVLGWVGAIPMRSFQSLAWLLGLKAGTGGCTERQLWASQVLGVPPCSGIEEVQRSYRELVKLWHPDHNMQRAEEAEQRFIELQEAYEVLGGPRRAAAGGG
;
A
#
# COMPACT_ATOMS: atom_id res chain seq x y z
N MET A 1 -37.37 -30.45 -16.61
CA MET A 1 -37.05 -29.12 -17.18
C MET A 1 -37.02 -28.16 -16.01
N GLY A 2 -35.89 -27.85 -15.37
CA GLY A 2 -34.72 -27.12 -15.90
C GLY A 2 -35.08 -25.63 -15.96
N THR A 3 -34.43 -24.66 -15.30
CA THR A 3 -33.06 -24.58 -14.75
C THR A 3 -33.01 -23.49 -13.67
N GLY A 4 -32.22 -23.73 -12.62
CA GLY A 4 -31.81 -22.73 -11.64
C GLY A 4 -30.45 -22.11 -12.00
N GLY A 5 -30.24 -20.88 -11.53
CA GLY A 5 -28.94 -20.19 -11.51
C GLY A 5 -28.85 -19.30 -10.26
N PRO A 6 -27.69 -19.21 -9.57
CA PRO A 6 -27.63 -18.75 -8.19
C PRO A 6 -27.48 -17.22 -8.08
N GLY A 7 -28.45 -16.58 -7.42
CA GLY A 7 -28.31 -15.21 -6.93
C GLY A 7 -27.57 -15.20 -5.59
N TRP A 8 -26.38 -14.61 -5.58
CA TRP A 8 -25.57 -14.42 -4.37
C TRP A 8 -26.28 -13.49 -3.39
N ARG A 9 -26.90 -14.08 -2.35
CA ARG A 9 -27.24 -13.42 -1.09
C ARG A 9 -25.97 -13.35 -0.24
N VAL A 10 -25.55 -12.15 0.17
CA VAL A 10 -24.46 -11.99 1.15
C VAL A 10 -24.80 -10.81 2.07
N TRP A 11 -24.91 -11.16 3.37
CA TRP A 11 -25.14 -10.36 4.58
C TRP A 11 -26.59 -10.05 4.97
N ASP A 12 -27.32 -11.11 5.33
CA ASP A 12 -28.42 -11.07 6.30
C ASP A 12 -28.05 -12.04 7.43
N LEU A 13 -27.86 -11.54 8.65
CA LEU A 13 -27.68 -12.34 9.86
C LEU A 13 -28.44 -11.64 11.00
N ASP A 14 -29.75 -11.80 10.96
CA ASP A 14 -30.60 -11.66 12.13
C ASP A 14 -30.36 -12.81 13.10
N GLY A 15 -30.57 -12.49 14.37
CA GLY A 15 -30.18 -13.29 15.51
C GLY A 15 -30.94 -14.61 15.63
N HIS A 16 -30.16 -15.67 15.87
CA HIS A 16 -30.59 -16.75 16.74
C HIS A 16 -29.50 -16.97 17.79
N GLY A 17 -29.89 -16.85 19.06
CA GLY A 17 -29.02 -17.17 20.17
C GLY A 17 -28.68 -18.65 20.18
N LEU A 18 -27.38 -18.94 20.14
CA LEU A 18 -26.82 -20.17 20.66
C LEU A 18 -25.60 -19.80 21.51
N THR A 19 -25.80 -19.78 22.82
CA THR A 19 -24.75 -20.00 23.81
C THR A 19 -24.09 -21.34 23.52
N LEU A 20 -22.84 -21.31 23.03
CA LEU A 20 -21.96 -22.47 22.99
C LEU A 20 -20.60 -22.04 23.53
N CYS A 21 -20.39 -22.36 24.81
CA CYS A 21 -19.06 -22.59 25.36
C CYS A 21 -18.37 -23.66 24.50
N GLY A 22 -17.17 -23.36 23.98
CA GLY A 22 -16.40 -24.32 23.22
C GLY A 22 -15.08 -23.73 22.74
N HIS A 23 -14.05 -23.87 23.57
CA HIS A 23 -12.67 -23.88 23.08
C HIS A 23 -12.52 -24.99 22.04
N THR A 24 -12.19 -24.65 20.79
CA THR A 24 -11.30 -25.44 19.92
C THR A 24 -11.02 -24.68 18.62
N GLY A 25 -9.79 -24.83 18.13
CA GLY A 25 -9.17 -23.98 17.15
C GLY A 25 -9.74 -24.08 15.73
N LEU A 26 -9.86 -22.91 15.11
CA LEU A 26 -10.04 -22.72 13.66
C LEU A 26 -9.32 -21.42 13.22
N GLY A 27 -8.19 -21.11 13.86
CA GLY A 27 -7.36 -19.93 13.58
C GLY A 27 -6.18 -20.16 12.64
N SER A 28 -6.03 -21.36 12.06
CA SER A 28 -4.76 -21.81 11.48
C SER A 28 -4.76 -22.06 9.96
N ILE A 29 -5.68 -21.46 9.19
CA ILE A 29 -5.72 -21.67 7.72
C ILE A 29 -5.29 -20.43 6.90
N TRP A 30 -5.16 -19.25 7.52
CA TRP A 30 -4.69 -18.03 6.82
C TRP A 30 -3.26 -17.59 7.19
N ALA A 31 -2.55 -18.38 7.99
CA ALA A 31 -1.23 -18.02 8.55
C ALA A 31 -0.02 -18.69 7.86
N GLN A 32 -0.22 -19.45 6.77
CA GLN A 32 0.89 -20.02 6.01
C GLN A 32 1.07 -19.26 4.71
N GLY A 33 1.95 -18.26 4.73
CA GLY A 33 2.35 -17.59 3.50
C GLY A 33 3.40 -16.50 3.62
N PHE A 34 3.50 -15.71 4.71
CA PHE A 34 4.26 -14.45 4.56
C PHE A 34 4.98 -13.82 5.75
N TRP A 35 5.10 -14.44 6.93
CA TRP A 35 5.75 -13.75 8.05
C TRP A 35 6.75 -14.63 8.80
N GLY A 36 8.02 -14.20 8.74
CA GLY A 36 9.13 -14.74 9.52
C GLY A 36 8.94 -14.52 11.02
N VAL A 37 9.44 -15.49 11.77
CA VAL A 37 9.32 -15.67 13.22
C VAL A 37 9.95 -14.50 13.98
N GLY A 38 9.19 -13.83 14.86
CA GLY A 38 9.78 -12.89 15.82
C GLY A 38 8.83 -11.90 16.51
N MET A 39 7.62 -11.66 15.99
CA MET A 39 6.76 -10.58 16.51
C MET A 39 5.69 -11.04 17.51
N GLU A 40 5.39 -12.33 17.59
CA GLU A 40 4.33 -12.91 18.44
C GLU A 40 4.54 -12.69 19.94
N GLN A 41 5.79 -12.74 20.42
CA GLN A 41 6.08 -12.68 21.86
C GLN A 41 5.97 -11.27 22.46
N PHE A 42 6.18 -10.23 21.65
CA PHE A 42 6.06 -8.84 22.08
C PHE A 42 4.59 -8.45 22.35
N TRP A 43 3.65 -9.03 21.60
CA TRP A 43 2.22 -8.73 21.72
C TRP A 43 1.51 -9.45 22.87
N ALA A 44 1.96 -10.65 23.25
CA ALA A 44 1.37 -11.41 24.36
C ALA A 44 1.64 -10.77 25.73
N GLY A 45 2.82 -10.17 25.94
CA GLY A 45 3.22 -9.56 27.21
C GLY A 45 2.49 -8.25 27.54
N TRP A 46 2.08 -7.48 26.53
CA TRP A 46 1.38 -6.20 26.72
C TRP A 46 -0.12 -6.35 27.03
N TRP A 47 -0.70 -7.51 26.74
CA TRP A 47 -2.14 -7.79 26.83
C TRP A 47 -2.67 -8.05 28.25
N VAL A 48 -1.81 -8.44 29.20
CA VAL A 48 -2.24 -8.91 30.53
C VAL A 48 -2.37 -7.78 31.57
N HIS A 49 -1.76 -6.61 31.34
CA HIS A 49 -1.55 -5.62 32.41
C HIS A 49 -2.57 -4.46 32.52
N MET A 50 -3.59 -4.37 31.65
CA MET A 50 -4.54 -3.22 31.65
C MET A 50 -6.00 -3.60 31.97
N GLY A 51 -6.22 -4.41 33.01
CA GLY A 51 -7.55 -4.69 33.54
C GLY A 51 -7.99 -3.70 34.62
N HIS A 52 -8.65 -2.60 34.25
CA HIS A 52 -9.39 -1.77 35.22
C HIS A 52 -10.87 -2.19 35.27
N ARG A 53 -11.29 -2.75 36.41
CA ARG A 53 -12.70 -3.03 36.75
C ARG A 53 -13.38 -1.70 37.13
N GLY A 54 -14.40 -1.30 36.38
CA GLY A 54 -15.32 -0.22 36.78
C GLY A 54 -16.41 -0.78 37.69
N VAL A 55 -16.52 -0.24 38.90
CA VAL A 55 -17.56 -0.57 39.89
C VAL A 55 -18.82 0.24 39.57
N CYS A 56 -19.98 -0.43 39.49
CA CYS A 56 -21.28 0.23 39.42
C CYS A 56 -21.72 0.65 40.82
N GLN A 57 -22.03 1.93 41.04
CA GLN A 57 -22.66 2.43 42.26
C GLN A 57 -24.08 2.91 41.94
N CYS A 58 -25.07 2.28 42.57
CA CYS A 58 -26.46 2.73 42.57
C CYS A 58 -26.71 3.59 43.84
N PRO A 59 -27.51 4.66 43.77
CA PRO A 59 -27.97 5.36 44.96
C PRO A 59 -29.09 4.57 45.68
N PRO A 60 -29.29 4.75 47.00
CA PRO A 60 -30.30 4.00 47.76
C PRO A 60 -31.71 4.49 47.45
N THR A 61 -32.64 3.55 47.27
CA THR A 61 -34.08 3.76 47.08
C THR A 61 -34.74 4.26 48.37
N PRO A 62 -35.65 5.25 48.34
CA PRO A 62 -36.48 5.57 49.49
C PRO A 62 -37.61 4.54 49.63
N SER A 63 -37.74 4.01 50.85
CA SER A 63 -38.77 3.04 51.27
C SER A 63 -40.10 3.72 51.63
N HIS A 64 -41.20 3.02 51.31
CA HIS A 64 -42.61 3.17 51.72
C HIS A 64 -43.56 3.99 50.84
N VAL A 65 -44.53 3.31 50.20
CA VAL A 65 -45.99 3.60 50.24
C VAL A 65 -46.78 2.28 49.98
N PRO A 66 -47.93 2.00 50.64
CA PRO A 66 -48.63 0.70 50.60
C PRO A 66 -49.61 0.55 49.43
N SER A 67 -49.92 -0.72 49.12
CA SER A 67 -50.76 -1.16 48.01
C SER A 67 -52.26 -0.89 48.20
N HIS A 68 -52.88 -0.17 47.25
CA HIS A 68 -54.28 -0.38 46.91
C HIS A 68 -54.40 -0.54 45.39
N ARG A 69 -55.12 -1.60 45.00
CA ARG A 69 -55.17 -2.19 43.66
C ARG A 69 -56.39 -1.64 42.91
N THR A 70 -56.19 -0.95 41.79
CA THR A 70 -57.20 -0.70 40.75
C THR A 70 -56.61 -1.07 39.37
N PRO A 71 -57.32 -1.83 38.52
CA PRO A 71 -56.82 -2.24 37.22
C PRO A 71 -57.35 -1.28 36.14
N ASP A 72 -56.69 -0.14 35.95
CA ASP A 72 -56.77 0.64 34.71
C ASP A 72 -55.72 1.75 34.74
N ALA A 73 -54.51 1.42 34.30
CA ALA A 73 -53.49 2.39 33.98
C ALA A 73 -52.69 1.87 32.78
N ARG A 74 -52.77 2.61 31.67
CA ARG A 74 -51.86 2.48 30.54
C ARG A 74 -50.44 2.27 31.07
N ALA A 75 -49.77 1.24 30.57
CA ALA A 75 -48.35 1.03 30.82
C ALA A 75 -47.60 2.34 30.51
N THR A 76 -47.22 3.06 31.55
CA THR A 76 -46.21 4.10 31.45
C THR A 76 -44.93 3.40 31.03
N PRO A 77 -44.25 3.84 29.95
CA PRO A 77 -42.99 3.24 29.59
C PRO A 77 -42.02 3.42 30.75
N GLU A 78 -41.49 2.30 31.24
CA GLU A 78 -40.37 2.24 32.17
C GLU A 78 -39.31 3.28 31.76
N PRO A 79 -38.78 4.11 32.68
CA PRO A 79 -37.66 4.97 32.37
C PRO A 79 -36.45 4.07 32.10
N HIS A 80 -36.22 3.76 30.83
CA HIS A 80 -34.97 3.16 30.39
C HIS A 80 -33.84 4.05 30.90
N CYS A 81 -33.08 3.55 31.88
CA CYS A 81 -31.80 4.12 32.26
C CYS A 81 -30.84 3.93 31.07
N GLU A 82 -30.94 4.83 30.10
CA GLU A 82 -29.86 5.07 29.14
C GLU A 82 -28.62 5.41 29.97
N PRO A 83 -27.50 4.66 29.83
CA PRO A 83 -26.27 5.02 30.50
C PRO A 83 -25.92 6.44 30.05
N ALA A 84 -25.97 7.40 30.98
CA ALA A 84 -25.69 8.79 30.70
C ALA A 84 -24.29 8.89 30.06
N SER A 85 -24.23 9.02 28.74
CA SER A 85 -22.97 9.15 28.04
C SER A 85 -22.34 10.46 28.52
N MET A 86 -21.20 10.36 29.22
CA MET A 86 -20.50 11.52 29.76
C MET A 86 -20.34 12.61 28.68
N ALA A 87 -20.84 13.81 28.99
CA ALA A 87 -20.80 14.94 28.07
C ALA A 87 -19.36 15.24 27.61
N LYS A 88 -19.19 15.46 26.31
CA LYS A 88 -17.91 15.80 25.69
C LYS A 88 -17.48 17.20 26.12
N ARG A 89 -16.22 17.33 26.54
CA ARG A 89 -15.64 18.60 27.00
C ARG A 89 -14.97 19.34 25.86
N LEU A 90 -15.28 20.63 25.73
CA LEU A 90 -14.72 21.50 24.69
C LEU A 90 -13.20 21.67 24.83
N LEU A 91 -12.69 21.82 26.07
CA LEU A 91 -11.25 21.94 26.33
C LEU A 91 -10.46 20.71 25.89
N VAL A 92 -11.01 19.51 26.13
CA VAL A 92 -10.39 18.25 25.68
C VAL A 92 -10.34 18.21 24.17
N ALA A 93 -11.40 18.64 23.49
CA ALA A 93 -11.43 18.72 22.03
C ALA A 93 -10.37 19.69 21.48
N TYR A 94 -10.18 20.87 22.09
CA TYR A 94 -9.13 21.81 21.70
C TYR A 94 -7.71 21.28 21.97
N GLY A 95 -7.49 20.61 23.10
CA GLY A 95 -6.20 19.98 23.39
C GLY A 95 -5.84 18.89 22.37
N LEU A 96 -6.81 18.06 22.00
CA LEU A 96 -6.63 17.04 20.96
C LEU A 96 -6.45 17.65 19.56
N TRP A 97 -7.09 18.78 19.28
CA TRP A 97 -6.88 19.54 18.05
C TRP A 97 -5.47 20.13 17.98
N ALA A 98 -4.93 20.68 19.08
CA ALA A 98 -3.59 21.25 19.09
C ALA A 98 -2.50 20.18 18.93
N LEU A 99 -2.63 19.03 19.59
CA LEU A 99 -1.63 17.95 19.58
C LEU A 99 -1.75 17.04 18.35
N GLY A 100 -2.96 16.80 17.87
CA GLY A 100 -3.27 15.80 16.86
C GLY A 100 -4.17 16.31 15.74
N GLY A 101 -4.23 17.64 15.53
CA GLY A 101 -5.09 18.29 14.54
C GLY A 101 -4.89 17.75 13.13
N PRO A 102 -3.66 17.70 12.58
CA PRO A 102 -3.39 17.13 11.26
C PRO A 102 -3.77 15.65 11.14
N LEU A 103 -3.72 14.90 12.24
CA LEU A 103 -4.12 13.49 12.29
C LEU A 103 -5.63 13.30 12.53
N GLY A 104 -6.38 14.36 12.85
CA GLY A 104 -7.82 14.29 13.11
C GLY A 104 -8.21 13.68 14.46
N LEU A 105 -7.36 13.79 15.49
CA LEU A 105 -7.58 13.16 16.80
C LEU A 105 -8.84 13.70 17.52
N HIS A 106 -9.18 14.98 17.34
CA HIS A 106 -10.42 15.58 17.84
C HIS A 106 -11.67 14.98 17.21
N HIS A 107 -11.61 14.56 15.94
CA HIS A 107 -12.73 13.89 15.26
C HIS A 107 -12.98 12.47 15.81
N LEU A 108 -11.91 11.75 16.18
CA LEU A 108 -12.02 10.46 16.88
C LEU A 108 -12.76 10.60 18.22
N TYR A 109 -12.42 11.62 19.00
CA TYR A 109 -13.07 11.93 20.28
C TYR A 109 -14.55 12.25 20.13
N LEU A 110 -14.91 12.98 19.07
CA LEU A 110 -16.28 13.35 18.74
C LEU A 110 -17.11 12.23 18.11
N GLY A 111 -16.53 11.04 17.88
CA GLY A 111 -17.27 9.91 17.28
C GLY A 111 -17.34 9.94 15.75
N ARG A 112 -16.54 10.77 15.08
CA ARG A 112 -16.64 11.06 13.65
C ARG A 112 -15.56 10.31 12.85
N ASP A 113 -15.70 8.99 12.77
CA ASP A 113 -14.68 8.09 12.20
C ASP A 113 -14.30 8.41 10.75
N SER A 114 -15.27 8.67 9.86
CA SER A 114 -14.98 9.05 8.47
C SER A 114 -14.22 10.36 8.33
N HIS A 115 -14.49 11.31 9.24
CA HIS A 115 -13.82 12.62 9.24
C HIS A 115 -12.37 12.46 9.71
N ALA A 116 -12.14 11.67 10.77
CA ALA A 116 -10.80 11.33 11.23
C ALA A 116 -9.99 10.62 10.14
N LEU A 117 -10.58 9.62 9.46
CA LEU A 117 -9.91 8.90 8.39
C LEU A 117 -9.53 9.82 7.23
N LEU A 118 -10.43 10.71 6.82
CA LEU A 118 -10.13 11.69 5.79
C LEU A 118 -8.94 12.59 6.17
N TRP A 119 -8.86 13.04 7.43
CA TRP A 119 -7.75 13.87 7.92
C TRP A 119 -6.43 13.11 7.92
N MET A 120 -6.42 11.85 8.38
CA MET A 120 -5.20 11.01 8.35
C MET A 120 -4.69 10.78 6.92
N LEU A 121 -5.59 10.58 5.95
CA LEU A 121 -5.23 10.28 4.56
C LEU A 121 -4.84 11.53 3.75
N THR A 122 -5.28 12.71 4.18
CA THR A 122 -5.03 14.00 3.49
C THR A 122 -4.10 14.93 4.27
N LEU A 123 -3.50 14.44 5.37
CA LEU A 123 -2.64 15.21 6.28
C LEU A 123 -3.32 16.51 6.75
N GLY A 124 -4.49 16.38 7.36
CA GLY A 124 -5.23 17.50 7.94
C GLY A 124 -6.08 18.28 6.93
N GLY A 125 -6.62 17.61 5.90
CA GLY A 125 -7.43 18.24 4.86
C GLY A 125 -6.58 19.10 3.93
N PHE A 126 -5.50 18.52 3.39
CA PHE A 126 -4.52 19.20 2.53
C PHE A 126 -3.79 20.36 3.24
N GLY A 127 -3.55 20.22 4.55
CA GLY A 127 -2.84 21.21 5.36
C GLY A 127 -3.62 22.49 5.72
N ALA A 128 -4.77 22.76 5.10
CA ALA A 128 -5.62 23.91 5.43
C ALA A 128 -6.88 23.52 6.23
N GLY A 129 -7.34 22.27 6.13
CA GLY A 129 -8.55 21.78 6.79
C GLY A 129 -8.50 21.87 8.32
N TRP A 130 -7.34 21.57 8.93
CA TRP A 130 -7.18 21.66 10.39
C TRP A 130 -7.37 23.08 10.96
N LEU A 131 -7.07 24.14 10.19
CA LEU A 131 -7.33 25.52 10.60
C LEU A 131 -8.84 25.81 10.58
N SER A 132 -9.53 25.37 9.53
CA SER A 132 -11.00 25.50 9.39
C SER A 132 -11.77 24.81 10.53
N ASP A 133 -11.21 23.71 11.05
CA ASP A 133 -11.79 22.97 12.16
C ASP A 133 -11.87 23.79 13.45
N LEU A 134 -10.96 24.76 13.66
CA LEU A 134 -10.94 25.60 14.86
C LEU A 134 -12.26 26.37 15.05
N TRP A 135 -12.78 26.94 13.95
CA TRP A 135 -14.05 27.69 13.96
C TRP A 135 -15.28 26.78 14.10
N ASN A 136 -15.19 25.52 13.69
CA ASN A 136 -16.34 24.61 13.70
C ASN A 136 -16.39 23.70 14.93
N LEU A 137 -15.29 23.58 15.68
CA LEU A 137 -15.17 22.67 16.82
C LEU A 137 -16.26 22.88 17.86
N HIS A 138 -16.57 24.14 18.18
CA HIS A 138 -17.60 24.48 19.15
C HIS A 138 -18.98 23.93 18.75
N ARG A 139 -19.35 24.04 17.46
CA ARG A 139 -20.63 23.52 16.92
C ARG A 139 -20.67 22.00 17.02
N TRP A 140 -19.55 21.33 16.77
CA TRP A 140 -19.48 19.87 16.78
C TRP A 140 -19.55 19.28 18.19
N VAL A 141 -18.93 19.92 19.18
CA VAL A 141 -19.07 19.52 20.60
C VAL A 141 -20.52 19.69 21.04
N ALA A 142 -21.17 20.80 20.69
CA ALA A 142 -22.59 21.01 20.96
C ALA A 142 -23.46 19.92 20.31
N THR A 143 -23.19 19.59 19.04
CA THR A 143 -23.91 18.54 18.30
C THR A 143 -23.70 17.14 18.90
N ALA A 144 -22.47 16.84 19.35
CA ALA A 144 -22.11 15.54 19.95
C ALA A 144 -22.71 15.35 21.35
N ASN A 145 -23.11 16.44 22.01
CA ASN A 145 -23.79 16.42 23.30
C ASN A 145 -25.33 16.47 23.15
N SER A 146 -25.85 16.90 21.99
CA SER A 146 -27.29 17.04 21.71
C SER A 146 -27.93 15.78 21.11
N THR A 147 -27.29 14.61 21.22
CA THR A 147 -27.54 13.39 20.43
C THR A 147 -28.93 12.77 20.58
N GLY A 148 -29.81 13.32 21.43
CA GLY A 148 -31.17 12.83 21.65
C GLY A 148 -32.28 13.42 20.75
N ARG A 149 -32.01 14.37 19.84
CA ARG A 149 -33.08 15.01 19.04
C ARG A 149 -32.69 15.24 17.57
N GLN A 150 -32.41 14.18 16.81
CA GLN A 150 -32.33 14.31 15.35
C GLN A 150 -33.68 14.06 14.68
N HIS A 151 -34.09 15.04 13.87
CA HIS A 151 -35.37 15.09 13.18
C HIS A 151 -35.47 13.98 12.13
N ARG A 152 -36.50 13.14 12.27
CA ARG A 152 -36.84 12.08 11.33
C ARG A 152 -37.34 12.69 10.00
N GLY A 153 -36.75 12.31 8.88
CA GLY A 153 -37.41 12.34 7.57
C GLY A 153 -37.01 13.40 6.53
N ALA A 154 -36.21 14.41 6.86
CA ALA A 154 -35.77 15.39 5.84
C ALA A 154 -34.62 14.83 4.98
N VAL A 155 -34.59 15.11 3.67
CA VAL A 155 -33.44 14.83 2.80
C VAL A 155 -32.38 15.92 3.02
N PRO A 156 -31.07 15.61 3.12
CA PRO A 156 -30.06 16.64 3.33
C PRO A 156 -29.97 17.62 2.14
N ALA A 157 -29.77 18.91 2.41
CA ALA A 157 -29.65 19.95 1.39
C ALA A 157 -28.43 19.74 0.45
N LEU A 158 -28.54 20.20 -0.80
CA LEU A 158 -27.39 20.30 -1.73
C LEU A 158 -26.37 21.26 -1.15
N SER A 159 -25.15 20.76 -0.94
CA SER A 159 -24.03 21.59 -0.54
C SER A 159 -23.01 21.58 -1.67
N PRO A 160 -22.82 22.70 -2.39
CA PRO A 160 -21.79 22.80 -3.42
C PRO A 160 -20.39 22.58 -2.85
N ILE A 161 -20.15 23.04 -1.61
CA ILE A 161 -18.89 22.83 -0.88
C ILE A 161 -18.59 21.34 -0.71
N ARG A 162 -19.61 20.53 -0.40
CA ARG A 162 -19.45 19.07 -0.29
C ARG A 162 -19.14 18.43 -1.64
N LEU A 163 -19.77 18.89 -2.72
CA LEU A 163 -19.46 18.40 -4.07
C LEU A 163 -18.01 18.73 -4.45
N VAL A 164 -17.56 19.96 -4.20
CA VAL A 164 -16.16 20.37 -4.43
C VAL A 164 -15.22 19.48 -3.61
N GLY A 165 -15.49 19.28 -2.32
CA GLY A 165 -14.69 18.38 -1.48
C GLY A 165 -14.65 16.94 -2.01
N GLN A 166 -15.79 16.40 -2.47
CA GLN A 166 -15.85 15.07 -3.08
C GLN A 166 -14.98 14.98 -4.33
N VAL A 167 -15.02 16.01 -5.19
CA VAL A 167 -14.21 16.05 -6.41
C VAL A 167 -12.73 16.17 -6.09
N VAL A 168 -12.33 17.08 -5.20
CA VAL A 168 -10.92 17.27 -4.82
C VAL A 168 -10.33 16.00 -4.20
N VAL A 169 -11.03 15.38 -3.25
CA VAL A 169 -10.56 14.15 -2.60
C VAL A 169 -10.56 12.97 -3.57
N GLY A 170 -11.57 12.87 -4.44
CA GLY A 170 -11.60 11.85 -5.48
C GLY A 170 -10.42 11.97 -6.45
N ILE A 171 -10.08 13.18 -6.88
CA ILE A 171 -8.90 13.44 -7.71
C ILE A 171 -7.62 13.02 -6.99
N TYR A 172 -7.46 13.42 -5.73
CA TYR A 172 -6.31 13.05 -4.91
C TYR A 172 -6.14 11.52 -4.82
N PHE A 173 -7.20 10.77 -4.52
CA PHE A 173 -7.12 9.31 -4.44
C PHE A 173 -6.81 8.66 -5.79
N GLY A 174 -7.41 9.16 -6.88
CA GLY A 174 -7.12 8.68 -8.23
C GLY A 174 -5.65 8.87 -8.63
N LEU A 175 -5.09 10.05 -8.35
CA LEU A 175 -3.67 10.34 -8.61
C LEU A 175 -2.75 9.50 -7.72
N MET A 176 -3.07 9.35 -6.43
CA MET A 176 -2.29 8.50 -5.54
C MET A 176 -2.29 7.04 -5.99
N ALA A 177 -3.41 6.51 -6.48
CA ALA A 177 -3.47 5.15 -7.01
C ALA A 177 -2.63 4.98 -8.28
N ALA A 178 -2.63 5.97 -9.19
CA ALA A 178 -1.80 5.94 -10.39
C ALA A 178 -0.30 5.91 -10.07
N LEU A 179 0.12 6.58 -8.99
CA LEU A 179 1.53 6.62 -8.55
C LEU A 179 1.91 5.42 -7.65
N ALA A 180 0.98 4.94 -6.83
CA ALA A 180 1.26 3.92 -5.81
C ALA A 180 1.10 2.49 -6.33
N LEU A 181 0.30 2.27 -7.38
CA LEU A 181 -0.06 0.94 -7.87
C LEU A 181 0.28 0.76 -9.36
N PRO A 182 1.55 0.94 -9.80
CA PRO A 182 1.92 0.79 -11.21
C PRO A 182 1.70 -0.63 -11.74
N TRP A 183 1.65 -1.63 -10.86
CA TRP A 183 1.40 -3.03 -11.22
C TRP A 183 -0.08 -3.37 -11.44
N VAL A 184 -1.01 -2.52 -11.00
CA VAL A 184 -2.45 -2.74 -11.20
C VAL A 184 -2.89 -2.02 -12.47
N PRO A 185 -3.70 -2.64 -13.34
CA PRO A 185 -4.26 -1.96 -14.49
C PRO A 185 -4.95 -0.65 -14.09
N GLN A 186 -4.53 0.47 -14.68
CA GLN A 186 -5.06 1.80 -14.34
C GLN A 186 -6.57 1.92 -14.59
N LEU A 187 -7.09 1.14 -15.54
CA LEU A 187 -8.52 0.98 -15.81
C LEU A 187 -9.34 0.49 -14.60
N LEU A 188 -8.71 -0.21 -13.65
CA LEU A 188 -9.35 -0.72 -12.43
C LEU A 188 -8.94 0.09 -11.19
N ALA A 189 -7.64 0.34 -11.02
CA ALA A 189 -7.11 1.00 -9.83
C ALA A 189 -7.64 2.43 -9.68
N GLN A 190 -7.65 3.20 -10.79
CA GLN A 190 -8.02 4.61 -10.78
C GLN A 190 -9.50 4.85 -10.42
N PRO A 191 -10.51 4.28 -11.12
CA PRO A 191 -11.90 4.52 -10.77
C PRO A 191 -12.29 3.98 -9.40
N LEU A 192 -11.67 2.88 -8.96
CA LEU A 192 -11.88 2.34 -7.62
C LEU A 192 -11.38 3.31 -6.54
N ALA A 193 -10.16 3.84 -6.70
CA ALA A 193 -9.60 4.81 -5.76
C ALA A 193 -10.39 6.12 -5.75
N VAL A 194 -10.75 6.67 -6.91
CA VAL A 194 -11.61 7.85 -7.04
C VAL A 194 -12.94 7.63 -6.32
N GLY A 195 -13.60 6.49 -6.58
CA GLY A 195 -14.86 6.14 -5.96
C GLY A 195 -14.78 6.01 -4.43
N LEU A 196 -13.72 5.39 -3.90
CA LEU A 196 -13.46 5.29 -2.46
C LEU A 196 -13.23 6.66 -1.82
N GLY A 197 -12.46 7.55 -2.45
CA GLY A 197 -12.25 8.92 -1.96
C GLY A 197 -13.55 9.75 -1.92
N VAL A 198 -14.38 9.63 -2.97
CA VAL A 198 -15.70 10.28 -3.02
C VAL A 198 -16.64 9.70 -1.96
N LEU A 199 -16.64 8.37 -1.76
CA LEU A 199 -17.45 7.70 -0.74
C LEU A 199 -17.06 8.11 0.66
N LEU A 200 -15.76 8.18 0.95
CA LEU A 200 -15.24 8.66 2.22
C LEU A 200 -15.75 10.07 2.50
N THR A 201 -15.60 10.98 1.54
CA THR A 201 -16.03 12.37 1.67
C THR A 201 -17.56 12.52 1.75
N ALA A 202 -18.30 11.69 1.00
CA ALA A 202 -19.75 11.63 1.08
C ALA A 202 -20.24 11.17 2.45
N SER A 203 -19.48 10.28 3.11
CA SER A 203 -19.77 9.76 4.45
C SER A 203 -19.39 10.72 5.59
N VAL A 204 -18.80 11.89 5.29
CA VAL A 204 -18.41 12.86 6.32
C VAL A 204 -19.63 13.54 6.93
N GLY A 205 -19.83 13.36 8.23
CA GLY A 205 -20.96 13.91 8.97
C GLY A 205 -22.15 12.94 8.97
N GLN A 206 -23.37 13.47 9.01
CA GLN A 206 -24.59 12.67 9.16
C GLN A 206 -25.16 12.15 7.82
N GLN A 207 -24.37 12.21 6.74
CA GLN A 207 -24.80 11.83 5.40
C GLN A 207 -24.04 10.58 4.95
N SER A 208 -24.69 9.72 4.19
CA SER A 208 -24.08 8.59 3.49
C SER A 208 -24.68 8.43 2.10
N THR A 209 -24.02 7.67 1.25
CA THR A 209 -24.46 7.42 -0.14
C THR A 209 -24.35 5.93 -0.44
N LYS A 210 -25.11 5.47 -1.43
CA LYS A 210 -25.04 4.08 -1.88
C LYS A 210 -23.72 3.83 -2.63
N ALA A 211 -22.85 3.00 -2.04
CA ALA A 211 -21.52 2.69 -2.59
C ALA A 211 -21.55 2.25 -4.05
N HIS A 212 -22.40 1.28 -4.40
CA HIS A 212 -22.48 0.76 -5.77
C HIS A 212 -22.75 1.85 -6.81
N ARG A 213 -23.55 2.88 -6.52
CA ARG A 213 -23.89 3.93 -7.50
C ARG A 213 -22.74 4.90 -7.74
N VAL A 214 -21.96 5.16 -6.71
CA VAL A 214 -20.77 6.02 -6.81
C VAL A 214 -19.68 5.28 -7.60
N LEU A 215 -19.48 3.99 -7.28
CA LEU A 215 -18.51 3.14 -7.98
C LEU A 215 -18.90 2.95 -9.44
N THR A 216 -20.13 2.58 -9.76
CA THR A 216 -20.55 2.41 -11.16
C THR A 216 -20.38 3.70 -11.96
N ALA A 217 -20.69 4.86 -11.40
CA ALA A 217 -20.46 6.15 -12.04
C ALA A 217 -18.96 6.40 -12.32
N ALA A 218 -18.08 6.13 -11.35
CA ALA A 218 -16.63 6.27 -11.51
C ALA A 218 -16.06 5.31 -12.57
N PHE A 219 -16.50 4.05 -12.57
CA PHE A 219 -16.06 3.04 -13.53
C PHE A 219 -16.54 3.34 -14.96
N LEU A 220 -17.82 3.67 -15.14
CA LEU A 220 -18.38 3.98 -16.47
C LEU A 220 -17.69 5.18 -17.11
N THR A 221 -17.42 6.22 -16.32
CA THR A 221 -16.70 7.39 -16.81
C THR A 221 -15.24 7.09 -17.09
N SER A 222 -14.54 6.34 -16.23
CA SER A 222 -13.15 5.96 -16.50
C SER A 222 -13.01 5.12 -17.77
N LEU A 223 -13.99 4.26 -18.07
CA LEU A 223 -14.03 3.46 -19.30
C LEU A 223 -14.21 4.33 -20.54
N LEU A 224 -15.08 5.35 -20.46
CA LEU A 224 -15.33 6.29 -21.56
C LEU A 224 -14.06 7.08 -21.96
N PHE A 225 -13.22 7.42 -20.98
CA PHE A 225 -11.99 8.19 -21.18
C PHE A 225 -10.71 7.33 -21.18
N GLN A 226 -10.85 6.01 -21.36
CA GLN A 226 -9.74 5.04 -21.48
C GLN A 226 -8.67 5.11 -20.35
N ALA A 227 -9.07 5.52 -19.15
CA ALA A 227 -8.19 5.67 -17.98
C ALA A 227 -6.89 6.48 -18.21
N GLN A 228 -6.90 7.47 -19.12
CA GLN A 228 -5.83 8.45 -19.17
C GLN A 228 -5.76 9.24 -17.84
N LEU A 229 -4.61 9.87 -17.54
CA LEU A 229 -4.44 10.70 -16.34
C LEU A 229 -5.51 11.81 -16.23
N LEU A 230 -5.95 12.32 -17.39
CA LEU A 230 -7.03 13.31 -17.50
C LEU A 230 -8.42 12.75 -17.16
N ALA A 231 -8.61 11.42 -17.14
CA ALA A 231 -9.88 10.77 -16.80
C ALA A 231 -10.21 10.85 -15.29
N VAL A 232 -9.24 11.21 -14.44
CA VAL A 232 -9.44 11.37 -12.99
C VAL A 232 -10.46 12.47 -12.67
N LEU A 233 -10.41 13.59 -13.38
CA LEU A 233 -11.33 14.72 -13.17
C LEU A 233 -12.79 14.39 -13.55
N PRO A 234 -13.11 13.93 -14.77
CA PRO A 234 -14.48 13.60 -15.14
C PRO A 234 -15.04 12.42 -14.33
N SER A 235 -14.20 11.43 -13.98
CA SER A 235 -14.64 10.32 -13.13
C SER A 235 -14.98 10.76 -11.71
N SER A 236 -14.17 11.65 -11.14
CA SER A 236 -14.44 12.22 -9.82
C SER A 236 -15.68 13.11 -9.80
N LEU A 237 -15.88 13.91 -10.85
CA LEU A 237 -17.09 14.73 -11.02
C LEU A 237 -18.35 13.87 -11.13
N ALA A 238 -18.34 12.83 -11.97
CA ALA A 238 -19.48 11.93 -12.14
C ALA A 238 -19.79 11.15 -10.85
N ALA A 239 -18.77 10.64 -10.16
CA ALA A 239 -18.91 10.00 -8.87
C ALA A 239 -19.48 10.95 -7.80
N GLY A 240 -19.01 12.20 -7.75
CA GLY A 240 -19.52 13.23 -6.85
C GLY A 240 -20.98 13.59 -7.12
N MET A 241 -21.35 13.75 -8.40
CA MET A 241 -22.75 13.96 -8.79
C MET A 241 -23.64 12.78 -8.43
N ALA A 242 -23.18 11.53 -8.67
CA ALA A 242 -23.90 10.32 -8.28
C ALA A 242 -24.08 10.24 -6.74
N ALA A 243 -23.06 10.63 -5.98
CA ALA A 243 -23.12 10.74 -4.53
C ALA A 243 -24.18 11.76 -4.09
N GLN A 244 -24.21 12.97 -4.69
CA GLN A 244 -25.22 13.98 -4.37
C GLN A 244 -26.64 13.56 -4.77
N ARG A 245 -26.82 12.85 -5.88
CA ARG A 245 -28.13 12.34 -6.33
C ARG A 245 -28.70 11.24 -5.44
N HIS A 246 -27.84 10.49 -4.73
CA HIS A 246 -28.25 9.30 -3.95
C HIS A 246 -27.86 9.35 -2.47
N ARG A 247 -27.82 10.56 -1.93
CA ARG A 247 -27.60 10.86 -0.51
C ARG A 247 -28.74 10.41 0.38
N ARG A 248 -28.36 9.92 1.55
CA ARG A 248 -29.22 9.40 2.61
C ARG A 248 -28.69 9.90 3.95
N HIS A 249 -29.56 10.01 4.94
CA HIS A 249 -29.10 10.19 6.30
C HIS A 249 -28.48 8.88 6.80
N GLN A 250 -27.39 8.98 7.54
CA GLN A 250 -26.89 7.84 8.31
C GLN A 250 -27.94 7.52 9.37
N HIS A 251 -28.44 6.28 9.36
CA HIS A 251 -29.25 5.80 10.47
C HIS A 251 -28.29 5.43 11.59
N PRO A 252 -28.48 5.95 12.82
CA PRO A 252 -27.77 5.42 13.98
C PRO A 252 -28.32 4.02 14.24
N ILE A 253 -27.66 3.01 13.69
CA ILE A 253 -27.98 1.61 13.93
C ILE A 253 -26.72 0.99 14.52
N GLU A 254 -26.94 0.24 15.61
CA GLU A 254 -25.99 -0.49 16.46
C GLU A 254 -25.39 0.29 17.65
N PRO A 255 -25.19 -0.40 18.80
CA PRO A 255 -24.52 0.18 19.96
C PRO A 255 -23.14 0.72 19.56
N PRO A 256 -22.69 1.82 20.18
CA PRO A 256 -21.40 2.41 19.84
C PRO A 256 -20.30 1.35 19.98
N LEU A 257 -19.69 1.01 18.84
CA LEU A 257 -18.57 0.07 18.81
C LEU A 257 -17.49 0.51 19.80
N ARG A 258 -16.94 -0.46 20.52
CA ARG A 258 -15.86 -0.22 21.49
C ARG A 258 -14.75 0.58 20.80
N LEU A 259 -14.17 1.55 21.52
CA LEU A 259 -13.13 2.44 20.99
C LEU A 259 -12.02 1.67 20.23
N ARG A 260 -11.59 0.53 20.80
CA ARG A 260 -10.60 -0.38 20.18
C ARG A 260 -10.99 -0.86 18.78
N ALA A 261 -12.25 -1.21 18.56
CA ALA A 261 -12.73 -1.70 17.27
C ALA A 261 -12.79 -0.57 16.24
N ARG A 262 -13.15 0.64 16.67
CA ARG A 262 -13.09 1.85 15.83
C ARG A 262 -11.66 2.14 15.40
N LEU A 263 -10.72 2.16 16.35
CA LEU A 263 -9.30 2.36 16.07
C LEU A 263 -8.73 1.28 15.15
N PHE A 264 -9.09 0.00 15.36
CA PHE A 264 -8.64 -1.09 14.50
C PHE A 264 -9.12 -0.92 13.05
N ARG A 265 -10.42 -0.62 12.84
CA ARG A 265 -10.96 -0.39 11.49
C ARG A 265 -10.28 0.81 10.80
N LEU A 266 -10.05 1.88 11.54
CA LEU A 266 -9.37 3.06 11.03
C LEU A 266 -7.90 2.81 10.72
N GLY A 267 -7.20 2.07 11.57
CA GLY A 267 -5.81 1.64 11.35
C GLY A 267 -5.68 0.77 10.11
N MET A 268 -6.57 -0.21 9.94
CA MET A 268 -6.60 -1.05 8.74
C MET A 268 -6.85 -0.24 7.46
N ALA A 269 -7.81 0.69 7.50
CA ALA A 269 -8.10 1.56 6.35
C ALA A 269 -6.93 2.50 6.03
N TYR A 270 -6.27 3.05 7.05
CA TYR A 270 -5.08 3.89 6.88
C TYR A 270 -3.93 3.09 6.26
N MET A 271 -3.62 1.91 6.79
CA MET A 271 -2.53 1.07 6.28
C MET A 271 -2.78 0.59 4.84
N ALA A 272 -4.02 0.25 4.50
CA ALA A 272 -4.39 -0.12 3.13
C ALA A 272 -4.08 0.97 2.09
N PHE A 273 -4.13 2.24 2.50
CA PHE A 273 -3.76 3.38 1.66
C PHE A 273 -2.28 3.76 1.78
N ALA A 274 -1.74 3.82 3.00
CA ALA A 274 -0.40 4.32 3.27
C ALA A 274 0.70 3.35 2.84
N ILE A 275 0.49 2.03 2.93
CA ILE A 275 1.51 1.03 2.59
C ILE A 275 1.87 1.07 1.10
N PRO A 276 0.92 1.01 0.14
CA PRO A 276 1.27 1.09 -1.28
C PRO A 276 1.95 2.41 -1.66
N VAL A 277 1.44 3.52 -1.11
CA VAL A 277 1.99 4.87 -1.36
C VAL A 277 3.42 4.97 -0.80
N GLY A 278 3.63 4.54 0.44
CA GLY A 278 4.94 4.56 1.09
C GLY A 278 5.94 3.63 0.42
N TYR A 279 5.51 2.43 0.02
CA TYR A 279 6.33 1.49 -0.73
C TYR A 279 6.77 2.07 -2.08
N SER A 280 5.84 2.65 -2.85
CA SER A 280 6.16 3.27 -4.13
C SER A 280 7.16 4.42 -3.95
N LEU A 281 6.95 5.30 -2.97
CA LEU A 281 7.85 6.41 -2.66
C LEU A 281 9.27 5.92 -2.28
N LEU A 282 9.36 4.90 -1.41
CA LEU A 282 10.63 4.30 -0.99
C LEU A 282 11.34 3.60 -2.16
N HIS A 283 10.60 2.87 -3.00
CA HIS A 283 11.17 2.19 -4.15
C HIS A 283 11.67 3.18 -5.20
N SER A 284 10.92 4.25 -5.48
CA SER A 284 11.34 5.31 -6.40
C SER A 284 12.55 6.08 -5.88
N THR A 285 12.61 6.40 -4.59
CA THR A 285 13.77 7.10 -4.00
C THR A 285 15.01 6.22 -3.92
N ALA A 286 14.87 4.92 -3.59
CA ALA A 286 15.96 3.96 -3.67
C ALA A 286 16.49 3.79 -5.11
N GLY A 287 15.58 3.78 -6.10
CA GLY A 287 15.93 3.80 -7.51
C GLY A 287 16.75 5.04 -7.87
N VAL A 288 16.27 6.25 -7.51
CA VAL A 288 16.98 7.50 -7.79
C VAL A 288 18.35 7.55 -7.12
N LEU A 289 18.50 7.10 -5.87
CA LEU A 289 19.80 7.02 -5.19
C LEU A 289 20.74 6.02 -5.86
N GLY A 290 20.24 4.88 -6.32
CA GLY A 290 21.01 3.92 -7.10
C GLY A 290 21.47 4.47 -8.45
N TRP A 291 20.60 5.21 -9.15
CA TRP A 291 20.93 5.89 -10.40
C TRP A 291 21.94 7.03 -10.18
N VAL A 292 21.74 7.86 -9.15
CA VAL A 292 22.66 8.94 -8.79
C VAL A 292 24.01 8.40 -8.31
N GLY A 293 24.07 7.20 -7.72
CA GLY A 293 25.33 6.50 -7.43
C GLY A 293 25.99 5.88 -8.67
N ALA A 294 25.21 5.50 -9.69
CA ALA A 294 25.71 4.92 -10.93
C ALA A 294 26.21 5.98 -11.95
N ILE A 295 25.66 7.20 -11.93
CA ILE A 295 26.10 8.32 -12.77
C ILE A 295 27.59 8.66 -12.55
N PRO A 296 28.09 8.91 -11.31
CA PRO A 296 29.51 9.18 -11.10
C PRO A 296 30.36 7.97 -11.47
N MET A 297 29.90 6.74 -11.25
CA MET A 297 30.65 5.53 -11.61
C MET A 297 30.80 5.37 -13.13
N ARG A 298 29.72 5.59 -13.91
CA ARG A 298 29.75 5.53 -15.37
C ARG A 298 30.51 6.70 -15.97
N SER A 299 30.32 7.91 -15.45
CA SER A 299 31.09 9.09 -15.86
C SER A 299 32.57 8.92 -15.55
N PHE A 300 32.94 8.31 -14.41
CA PHE A 300 34.32 8.01 -14.05
C PHE A 300 34.90 6.91 -14.93
N GLN A 301 34.13 5.89 -15.32
CA GLN A 301 34.53 4.89 -16.32
C GLN A 301 34.75 5.52 -17.70
N SER A 302 33.89 6.45 -18.13
CA SER A 302 34.04 7.18 -19.38
C SER A 302 35.23 8.14 -19.36
N LEU A 303 35.48 8.82 -18.23
CA LEU A 303 36.63 9.70 -18.04
C LEU A 303 37.94 8.89 -17.97
N ALA A 304 37.94 7.75 -17.28
CA ALA A 304 39.06 6.82 -17.26
C ALA A 304 39.35 6.23 -18.65
N TRP A 305 38.32 5.99 -19.46
CA TRP A 305 38.46 5.59 -20.87
C TRP A 305 39.09 6.70 -21.72
N LEU A 306 38.66 7.95 -21.55
CA LEU A 306 39.24 9.13 -22.23
C LEU A 306 40.69 9.42 -21.78
N LEU A 307 41.01 9.17 -20.51
CA LEU A 307 42.34 9.37 -19.92
C LEU A 307 43.29 8.17 -20.12
N GLY A 308 42.87 7.14 -20.88
CA GLY A 308 43.71 5.96 -21.15
C GLY A 308 43.97 5.06 -19.94
N LEU A 309 43.29 5.28 -18.81
CA LEU A 309 43.33 4.45 -17.62
C LEU A 309 42.40 3.25 -17.78
N LYS A 310 42.72 2.37 -18.74
CA LYS A 310 41.99 1.11 -18.96
C LYS A 310 42.47 0.06 -17.96
N ALA A 311 41.66 -0.25 -16.94
CA ALA A 311 41.68 -1.58 -16.34
C ALA A 311 41.09 -2.55 -17.38
N GLY A 312 41.96 -3.29 -18.07
CA GLY A 312 41.64 -4.01 -19.28
C GLY A 312 40.80 -5.28 -19.05
N THR A 313 39.56 -5.27 -19.52
CA THR A 313 39.01 -6.44 -20.23
C THR A 313 39.21 -6.17 -21.72
N GLY A 314 40.34 -6.61 -22.26
CA GLY A 314 40.66 -6.51 -23.67
C GLY A 314 39.67 -7.34 -24.47
N GLY A 315 38.94 -6.70 -25.39
CA GLY A 315 38.19 -7.44 -26.41
C GLY A 315 39.20 -8.15 -27.31
N CYS A 316 39.08 -9.47 -27.43
CA CYS A 316 39.90 -10.24 -28.36
C CYS A 316 39.60 -9.82 -29.80
N THR A 317 40.65 -9.59 -30.56
CA THR A 317 40.54 -9.39 -32.02
C THR A 317 40.16 -10.71 -32.70
N GLU A 318 39.54 -10.64 -33.88
CA GLU A 318 39.16 -11.81 -34.69
C GLU A 318 40.37 -12.73 -34.98
N ARG A 319 41.55 -12.16 -35.19
CA ARG A 319 42.81 -12.90 -35.38
C ARG A 319 43.22 -13.70 -34.13
N GLN A 320 43.01 -13.15 -32.93
CA GLN A 320 43.28 -13.86 -31.67
C GLN A 320 42.26 -14.96 -31.38
N LEU A 321 41.02 -14.82 -31.85
CA LEU A 321 39.98 -15.85 -31.74
C LEU A 321 40.35 -17.07 -32.58
N TRP A 322 40.77 -16.89 -33.83
CA TRP A 322 41.28 -17.97 -34.68
C TRP A 322 42.48 -18.68 -34.02
N ALA A 323 43.47 -17.92 -33.55
CA ALA A 323 44.65 -18.49 -32.93
C ALA A 323 44.33 -19.28 -31.63
N SER A 324 43.33 -18.83 -30.86
CA SER A 324 42.87 -19.54 -29.66
C SER A 324 42.18 -20.87 -30.01
N GLN A 325 41.44 -20.89 -31.12
CA GLN A 325 40.82 -22.12 -31.63
C GLN A 325 41.86 -23.13 -32.12
N VAL A 326 42.91 -22.67 -32.81
CA VAL A 326 44.01 -23.54 -33.28
C VAL A 326 44.77 -24.18 -32.12
N LEU A 327 45.02 -23.41 -31.04
CA LEU A 327 45.67 -23.93 -29.83
C LEU A 327 44.71 -24.61 -28.84
N GLY A 328 43.41 -24.65 -29.12
CA GLY A 328 42.40 -25.26 -28.24
C GLY A 328 42.25 -24.61 -26.87
N VAL A 329 42.61 -23.32 -26.74
CA VAL A 329 42.53 -22.56 -25.48
C VAL A 329 41.34 -21.61 -25.47
N PRO A 330 40.80 -21.25 -24.29
CA PRO A 330 39.76 -20.23 -24.20
C PRO A 330 40.20 -18.90 -24.85
N PRO A 331 39.27 -18.16 -25.47
CA PRO A 331 39.59 -16.87 -26.08
C PRO A 331 40.11 -15.90 -25.00
N CYS A 332 41.17 -15.17 -25.33
CA CYS A 332 41.85 -14.25 -24.43
C CYS A 332 42.47 -14.93 -23.19
N SER A 333 42.85 -16.21 -23.30
CA SER A 333 43.61 -16.93 -22.26
C SER A 333 44.97 -16.28 -22.00
N GLY A 334 45.48 -16.46 -20.78
CA GLY A 334 46.77 -15.92 -20.38
C GLY A 334 47.94 -16.58 -21.13
N ILE A 335 49.06 -15.87 -21.27
CA ILE A 335 50.26 -16.32 -22.01
C ILE A 335 50.78 -17.67 -21.48
N GLU A 336 50.65 -17.94 -20.18
CA GLU A 336 51.08 -19.21 -19.58
C GLU A 336 50.29 -20.43 -20.10
N GLU A 337 48.99 -20.24 -20.34
CA GLU A 337 48.09 -21.28 -20.83
C GLU A 337 48.33 -21.54 -22.32
N VAL A 338 48.53 -20.47 -23.09
CA VAL A 338 48.97 -20.51 -24.50
C VAL A 338 50.30 -21.28 -24.63
N GLN A 339 51.29 -20.97 -23.79
CA GLN A 339 52.59 -21.66 -23.79
C GLN A 339 52.51 -23.13 -23.36
N ARG A 340 51.59 -23.49 -22.46
CA ARG A 340 51.38 -24.88 -22.07
C ARG A 340 50.80 -25.67 -23.23
N SER A 341 49.71 -25.19 -23.82
CA SER A 341 49.04 -25.86 -24.94
C SER A 341 49.96 -26.00 -26.15
N TYR A 342 50.68 -24.94 -26.53
CA TYR A 342 51.65 -25.00 -27.63
C TYR A 342 52.72 -26.08 -27.43
N ARG A 343 53.29 -26.19 -26.22
CA ARG A 343 54.32 -27.21 -25.91
C ARG A 343 53.78 -28.64 -25.99
N GLU A 344 52.52 -28.85 -25.68
CA GLU A 344 51.87 -30.16 -25.78
C GLU A 344 51.57 -30.51 -27.24
N LEU A 345 51.03 -29.55 -28.01
CA LEU A 345 50.70 -29.74 -29.42
C LEU A 345 51.93 -29.93 -30.31
N VAL A 346 53.03 -29.22 -30.04
CA VAL A 346 54.31 -29.40 -30.76
C VAL A 346 54.89 -30.79 -30.54
N LYS A 347 54.83 -31.34 -29.32
CA LYS A 347 55.30 -32.70 -29.05
C LYS A 347 54.48 -33.75 -29.79
N LEU A 348 53.17 -33.51 -29.89
CA LEU A 348 52.24 -34.42 -30.55
C LEU A 348 52.40 -34.41 -32.08
N TRP A 349 52.62 -33.24 -32.68
CA TRP A 349 52.67 -33.03 -34.12
C TRP A 349 54.09 -32.82 -34.68
N HIS A 350 55.14 -33.13 -33.93
CA HIS A 350 56.51 -33.01 -34.43
C HIS A 350 56.72 -33.92 -35.66
N PRO A 351 57.33 -33.44 -36.75
CA PRO A 351 57.54 -34.21 -37.98
C PRO A 351 58.36 -35.49 -37.72
N ASP A 352 59.36 -35.44 -36.83
CA ASP A 352 60.18 -36.60 -36.47
C ASP A 352 59.40 -37.74 -35.82
N HIS A 353 58.32 -37.45 -35.09
CA HIS A 353 57.48 -38.46 -34.45
C HIS A 353 56.38 -39.00 -35.36
N ASN A 354 56.10 -38.30 -36.47
CA ASN A 354 54.96 -38.55 -37.35
C ASN A 354 55.39 -38.84 -38.80
N MET A 355 56.47 -39.61 -38.99
CA MET A 355 57.04 -39.90 -40.31
C MET A 355 56.07 -40.56 -41.30
N GLN A 356 55.06 -41.28 -40.81
CA GLN A 356 54.03 -41.94 -41.65
C GLN A 356 52.97 -40.98 -42.20
N ARG A 357 52.86 -39.78 -41.61
CA ARG A 357 51.90 -38.72 -41.95
C ARG A 357 52.61 -37.37 -41.93
N ALA A 358 53.77 -37.34 -42.60
CA ALA A 358 54.69 -36.22 -42.58
C ALA A 358 54.06 -34.92 -43.10
N GLU A 359 53.30 -34.99 -44.20
CA GLU A 359 52.62 -33.84 -44.79
C GLU A 359 51.58 -33.22 -43.85
N GLU A 360 50.77 -34.04 -43.18
CA GLU A 360 49.76 -33.56 -42.23
C GLU A 360 50.40 -32.97 -40.96
N ALA A 361 51.46 -33.61 -40.47
CA ALA A 361 52.19 -33.15 -39.30
C ALA A 361 52.89 -31.80 -39.57
N GLU A 362 53.47 -31.63 -40.75
CA GLU A 362 54.10 -30.38 -41.19
C GLU A 362 53.08 -29.23 -41.29
N GLN A 363 51.92 -29.47 -41.93
CA GLN A 363 50.85 -28.46 -42.02
C GLN A 363 50.35 -28.03 -40.64
N ARG A 364 50.07 -29.00 -39.75
CA ARG A 364 49.65 -28.70 -38.37
C ARG A 364 50.71 -27.95 -37.60
N PHE A 365 51.98 -28.29 -37.78
CA PHE A 365 53.10 -27.61 -37.14
C PHE A 365 53.18 -26.13 -37.54
N ILE A 366 52.98 -25.83 -38.84
CA ILE A 366 52.95 -24.45 -39.36
C ILE A 366 51.78 -23.66 -38.76
N GLU A 367 50.57 -24.24 -38.73
CA GLU A 367 49.38 -23.60 -38.13
C GLU A 367 49.57 -23.28 -36.64
N LEU A 368 50.16 -24.21 -35.88
CA LEU A 368 50.43 -24.04 -34.46
C LEU A 368 51.44 -22.91 -34.21
N GLN A 369 52.46 -22.80 -35.07
CA GLN A 369 53.46 -21.74 -35.00
C GLN A 369 52.84 -20.37 -35.25
N GLU A 370 52.02 -20.24 -36.29
CA GLU A 370 51.33 -18.98 -36.63
C GLU A 370 50.36 -18.55 -35.50
N ALA A 371 49.59 -19.49 -34.95
CA ALA A 371 48.69 -19.23 -33.83
C ALA A 371 49.46 -18.79 -32.57
N TYR A 372 50.60 -19.43 -32.29
CA TYR A 372 51.46 -19.05 -31.17
C TYR A 372 52.09 -17.67 -31.36
N GLU A 373 52.47 -17.28 -32.58
CA GLU A 373 53.00 -15.95 -32.86
C GLU A 373 51.95 -14.84 -32.68
N VAL A 374 50.69 -15.13 -33.06
CA VAL A 374 49.56 -14.20 -32.90
C VAL A 374 49.20 -13.97 -31.42
N LEU A 375 49.20 -15.03 -30.59
CA LEU A 375 48.84 -14.95 -29.17
C LEU A 375 50.02 -14.63 -28.25
N GLY A 376 51.21 -15.08 -28.61
CA GLY A 376 52.47 -14.94 -27.87
C GLY A 376 53.22 -13.64 -28.16
N GLY A 377 52.52 -12.58 -28.60
CA GLY A 377 53.05 -11.30 -29.05
C GLY A 377 54.25 -10.73 -28.25
N PRO A 378 55.02 -9.82 -28.87
CA PRO A 378 56.47 -9.66 -28.76
C PRO A 378 57.00 -9.71 -27.32
N ARG A 379 57.86 -10.72 -27.05
CA ARG A 379 58.61 -10.87 -25.80
C ARG A 379 59.65 -9.75 -25.52
N ARG A 380 59.56 -8.55 -26.09
CA ARG A 380 60.65 -7.55 -26.04
C ARG A 380 60.28 -6.05 -26.06
N ALA A 381 59.13 -5.63 -25.52
CA ALA A 381 58.84 -4.18 -25.35
C ALA A 381 58.42 -3.73 -23.94
N ALA A 382 58.45 -4.61 -22.93
CA ALA A 382 58.10 -4.27 -21.54
C ALA A 382 59.25 -4.50 -20.53
N ALA A 383 60.49 -4.61 -21.01
CA ALA A 383 61.67 -4.79 -20.16
C ALA A 383 62.82 -3.81 -20.50
N GLY A 384 62.50 -2.65 -21.09
CA GLY A 384 63.50 -1.66 -21.48
C GLY A 384 62.91 -0.24 -21.49
N GLY A 385 62.68 0.31 -20.31
CA GLY A 385 62.45 1.73 -20.08
C GLY A 385 63.20 2.09 -18.81
N GLY A 386 64.43 2.58 -18.98
CA GLY A 386 65.29 3.08 -17.90
C GLY A 386 64.89 4.47 -17.43
#